data_AF-A0A453A124-F1
#
_entry.id   AF-A0A453A124-F1
#
_cell.length_a   1.000
_cell.length_b   1.000
_cell.length_c   1.000
_cell.angle_alpha   90.00
_cell.angle_beta   90.00
_cell.angle_gamma   90.00
#
_symmetry.space_group_name_H-M   'P 1'
#
loop_
_entity.id
_entity.type
_entity.pdbx_description
1 polymer ?
#
loop_
_entity_poly.entity_id
_entity_poly.type
_entity_poly.pdbx_seq_one_letter_code
_entity_poly.pdbx_strand_id
1 'polypeptide(L)'
;VKSGSGMFAVYSVSVTDANSNSWSIKRRFRHFEELHRRLKEYPQYSLHLPPKHFLSSGLEVSVVRERCNLLDIYLKNLLQIPTVSSCIEVWDFLSVDSQTYIFTDSLSVIQALSGEQFPFS
;
A
#
# COMPACT_ATOMS: atom_id res chain seq x y z
N VAL A 1 19.36 14.34 -17.11
CA VAL A 1 18.45 13.70 -16.13
C VAL A 1 18.49 12.20 -16.35
N LYS A 2 19.03 11.40 -15.41
CA LYS A 2 19.05 9.94 -15.59
C LYS A 2 17.65 9.40 -15.26
N SER A 3 16.86 9.10 -16.28
CA SER A 3 15.64 8.30 -16.13
C SER A 3 16.06 6.93 -15.61
N GLY A 4 15.94 6.72 -14.30
CA GLY A 4 16.19 5.41 -13.70
C GLY A 4 15.08 4.46 -14.11
N SER A 5 15.31 3.67 -15.15
CA SER A 5 14.54 2.46 -15.45
C SER A 5 14.88 1.39 -14.41
N GLY A 6 14.52 1.64 -13.15
CA GLY A 6 14.67 0.68 -12.06
C GLY A 6 13.38 -0.10 -11.88
N MET A 7 13.47 -1.43 -11.83
CA MET A 7 12.34 -2.27 -11.41
C MET A 7 11.91 -1.88 -9.99
N PHE A 8 10.60 -1.91 -9.73
CA PHE A 8 10.04 -1.63 -8.40
C PHE A 8 8.87 -2.58 -8.13
N ALA A 9 8.69 -2.95 -6.86
CA ALA A 9 7.52 -3.69 -6.43
C ALA A 9 6.29 -2.76 -6.40
N VAL A 10 5.17 -3.26 -6.93
CA VAL A 10 3.85 -2.63 -6.87
C VAL A 10 2.93 -3.56 -6.12
N TYR A 11 2.23 -3.03 -5.13
CA TYR A 11 1.24 -3.75 -4.34
C TYR A 11 -0.15 -3.43 -4.89
N SER A 12 -0.94 -4.46 -5.14
CA SER A 12 -2.35 -4.33 -5.46
C SER A 12 -3.14 -4.41 -4.15
N VAL A 13 -3.94 -3.39 -3.84
CA VAL A 13 -4.82 -3.37 -2.66
C VAL A 13 -6.25 -3.49 -3.16
N SER A 14 -6.95 -4.52 -2.71
CA SER A 14 -8.39 -4.68 -2.94
C SER A 14 -9.14 -3.92 -1.85
N VAL A 15 -10.04 -3.03 -2.25
CA VAL A 15 -10.85 -2.21 -1.36
C VAL A 15 -12.30 -2.60 -1.56
N THR A 16 -13.03 -2.76 -0.45
CA THR A 16 -14.48 -2.98 -0.44
C THR A 16 -15.11 -1.96 0.48
N ASP A 17 -16.07 -1.19 -0.04
CA ASP A 17 -16.80 -0.20 0.75
C ASP A 17 -17.98 -0.81 1.52
N ALA A 18 -18.65 0.01 2.34
CA ALA A 18 -19.82 -0.41 3.12
C ALA A 18 -21.04 -0.80 2.25
N ASN A 19 -21.05 -0.39 0.97
CA ASN A 19 -22.11 -0.70 0.01
C ASN A 19 -21.77 -1.96 -0.81
N SER A 20 -20.73 -2.71 -0.42
CA SER A 20 -20.22 -3.88 -1.14
C SER A 20 -19.67 -3.59 -2.54
N ASN A 21 -19.40 -2.33 -2.88
CA ASN A 21 -18.64 -2.01 -4.09
C ASN A 21 -17.17 -2.35 -3.82
N SER A 22 -16.52 -2.97 -4.81
CA SER A 22 -15.12 -3.35 -4.69
C SER A 22 -14.29 -2.87 -5.88
N TRP A 23 -13.07 -2.45 -5.61
CA TRP A 23 -12.09 -2.05 -6.63
C TRP A 23 -10.68 -2.43 -6.21
N SER A 24 -9.72 -2.24 -7.11
CA SER A 24 -8.30 -2.48 -6.84
C SER A 24 -7.46 -1.27 -7.19
N ILE A 25 -6.54 -0.90 -6.31
CA ILE A 25 -5.58 0.19 -6.53
C ILE A 25 -4.15 -0.37 -6.56
N LYS A 26 -3.28 0.29 -7.33
CA LYS A 26 -1.84 -0.01 -7.36
C LYS A 26 -1.08 1.02 -6.53
N ARG A 27 -0.29 0.57 -5.55
CA ARG A 27 0.52 1.44 -4.68
C ARG A 27 1.94 0.89 -4.53
N ARG A 28 2.94 1.77 -4.55
CA ARG A 28 4.33 1.42 -4.23
C ARG A 28 4.56 1.62 -2.74
N PHE A 29 5.58 0.96 -2.18
CA PHE A 29 5.93 1.15 -0.76
C PHE A 29 6.10 2.64 -0.39
N ARG A 30 6.73 3.44 -1.25
CA ARG A 30 6.86 4.90 -1.05
C ARG A 30 5.52 5.65 -0.92
N HIS A 31 4.44 5.15 -1.50
CA HIS A 31 3.11 5.75 -1.35
C HIS A 31 2.58 5.49 0.07
N PHE A 32 2.87 4.32 0.65
CA PHE A 32 2.57 4.05 2.07
C PHE A 32 3.45 4.88 3.01
N GLU A 33 4.74 5.09 2.68
CA GLU A 33 5.62 6.00 3.42
C GLU A 33 5.05 7.42 3.48
N GLU A 34 4.57 7.94 2.35
CA GLU A 34 3.97 9.27 2.25
C GLU A 34 2.65 9.38 3.01
N LEU A 35 1.74 8.39 2.87
CA LEU A 35 0.52 8.33 3.66
C LEU A 35 0.85 8.34 5.16
N HIS A 36 1.73 7.43 5.61
CA HIS A 36 2.15 7.33 7.00
C HIS A 36 2.70 8.66 7.53
N ARG A 37 3.51 9.37 6.73
CA ARG A 37 4.05 10.68 7.10
C ARG A 37 2.94 11.72 7.31
N ARG A 38 1.96 11.80 6.42
CA ARG A 38 0.83 12.74 6.54
C ARG A 38 -0.05 12.43 7.75
N LEU A 39 -0.23 11.15 8.06
CA LEU A 39 -1.06 10.72 9.17
C LEU A 39 -0.46 11.02 10.55
N LYS A 40 0.85 11.28 10.64
CA LYS A 40 1.49 11.69 11.91
C LYS A 40 1.02 13.03 12.44
N GLU A 41 0.36 13.84 11.62
CA GLU A 41 -0.26 15.10 12.06
C GLU A 41 -1.50 14.87 12.93
N TYR A 42 -2.09 13.65 12.90
CA TYR A 42 -3.26 13.30 13.70
C TYR A 42 -2.82 12.76 15.07
N PRO A 43 -3.21 13.38 16.20
CA PRO A 43 -2.78 12.95 17.53
C PRO A 43 -3.17 11.51 17.91
N GLN A 44 -4.21 10.97 17.28
CA GLN A 44 -4.73 9.63 17.55
C GLN A 44 -3.97 8.55 16.77
N TYR A 45 -3.12 8.96 15.83
CA TYR A 45 -2.37 8.07 14.97
C TYR A 45 -1.08 7.60 15.64
N SER A 46 -0.98 6.29 15.90
CA SER A 46 0.16 5.68 16.60
C SER A 46 0.68 4.41 15.94
N LEU A 47 0.31 4.16 14.67
CA LEU A 47 0.74 2.96 13.96
C LEU A 47 2.20 3.04 13.50
N HIS A 48 2.82 1.88 13.38
CA HIS A 48 4.15 1.73 12.80
C HIS A 48 4.05 1.21 11.36
N LEU A 49 4.74 1.89 10.44
CA LEU A 49 4.91 1.37 9.08
C LEU A 49 6.02 0.30 9.07
N PRO A 50 5.89 -0.77 8.26
CA PRO A 50 6.95 -1.76 8.14
C PRO A 50 8.29 -1.13 7.76
N PRO A 51 9.41 -1.56 8.36
CA PRO A 51 10.70 -0.95 8.08
C PRO A 51 11.12 -1.17 6.64
N LYS A 52 11.80 -0.17 6.09
CA LYS A 52 12.45 -0.30 4.79
C LYS A 52 13.64 -1.24 4.94
N HIS A 53 13.67 -2.33 4.20
CA HIS A 53 14.85 -3.20 4.15
C HIS A 53 15.95 -2.46 3.37
N PHE A 54 16.94 -1.92 4.08
CA PHE A 54 18.07 -1.21 3.47
C PHE A 54 19.21 -2.14 3.03
N LEU A 55 19.25 -3.38 3.54
CA LEU A 55 20.34 -4.35 3.29
C LEU A 55 19.98 -5.45 2.27
N SER A 56 18.69 -5.73 2.08
CA SER A 56 18.20 -6.71 1.10
C SER A 56 17.59 -6.00 -0.11
N SER A 57 17.77 -6.56 -1.31
CA SER A 57 17.10 -6.03 -2.50
C SER A 57 15.59 -5.98 -2.24
N GLY A 58 14.99 -4.80 -2.34
CA GLY A 58 13.56 -4.59 -2.09
C GLY A 58 12.65 -5.32 -3.07
N LEU A 59 13.23 -6.01 -4.06
CA LEU A 59 12.59 -6.82 -5.09
C LEU A 59 12.68 -8.33 -4.82
N GLU A 60 13.42 -8.78 -3.79
CA GLU A 60 13.44 -10.20 -3.41
C GLU A 60 12.01 -10.67 -3.10
N VAL A 61 11.60 -11.80 -3.68
CA VAL A 61 10.22 -12.30 -3.59
C VAL A 61 9.79 -12.48 -2.14
N SER A 62 10.68 -12.99 -1.28
CA SER A 62 10.42 -13.16 0.16
C SER A 62 10.18 -11.81 0.85
N VAL A 63 11.01 -10.81 0.56
CA VAL A 63 10.91 -9.45 1.11
C VAL A 63 9.62 -8.76 0.62
N VAL A 64 9.27 -8.92 -0.66
CA VAL A 64 8.06 -8.35 -1.24
C VAL A 64 6.81 -8.98 -0.63
N ARG A 65 6.80 -10.30 -0.47
CA ARG A 65 5.68 -11.05 0.14
C ARG A 65 5.51 -10.69 1.61
N GLU A 66 6.59 -10.69 2.38
CA GLU A 66 6.54 -10.32 3.80
C GLU A 66 6.02 -8.89 3.96
N ARG A 67 6.55 -7.96 3.16
CA ARG A 67 6.07 -6.57 3.17
C ARG A 67 4.60 -6.47 2.76
N CYS A 68 4.13 -7.29 1.81
CA CYS A 68 2.71 -7.32 1.44
C CYS A 68 1.81 -7.65 2.64
N ASN A 69 2.15 -8.69 3.40
CA ASN A 69 1.41 -9.09 4.59
C ASN A 69 1.39 -7.99 5.65
N LEU A 70 2.56 -7.37 5.92
CA LEU A 70 2.66 -6.31 6.91
C LEU A 70 1.91 -5.03 6.49
N LEU A 71 1.87 -4.72 5.19
CA LEU A 71 1.09 -3.60 4.65
C LEU A 71 -0.42 -3.85 4.75
N ASP A 72 -0.87 -5.09 4.55
CA ASP A 72 -2.28 -5.47 4.74
C ASP A 72 -2.71 -5.29 6.21
N ILE A 73 -1.90 -5.79 7.15
CA ILE A 73 -2.13 -5.59 8.59
C ILE A 73 -2.15 -4.09 8.94
N TYR A 74 -1.19 -3.32 8.41
CA TYR A 74 -1.11 -1.88 8.61
C TYR A 74 -2.39 -1.16 8.15
N LEU A 75 -2.90 -1.46 6.95
CA LEU A 75 -4.14 -0.86 6.42
C LEU A 75 -5.36 -1.26 7.25
N LYS A 76 -5.47 -2.52 7.65
CA LYS A 76 -6.57 -2.99 8.51
C LYS A 76 -6.59 -2.24 9.84
N ASN A 77 -5.45 -2.12 10.50
CA ASN A 77 -5.33 -1.37 11.76
C ASN A 77 -5.60 0.12 11.58
N LEU A 78 -5.14 0.70 10.45
CA LEU A 78 -5.39 2.10 10.09
C LEU A 78 -6.89 2.39 10.01
N LEU A 79 -7.66 1.50 9.40
CA LEU A 79 -9.09 1.65 9.23
C LEU A 79 -9.89 1.48 10.54
N GLN A 80 -9.29 0.93 11.60
CA GLN A 80 -9.91 0.85 12.93
C GLN A 80 -9.84 2.16 13.72
N ILE A 81 -9.07 3.16 13.29
CA ILE A 81 -8.94 4.45 13.99
C ILE A 81 -9.96 5.43 13.39
N PRO A 82 -11.09 5.76 14.06
CA PRO A 82 -12.23 6.43 13.41
C PRO A 82 -11.89 7.78 12.78
N THR A 83 -11.12 8.62 13.50
CA THR A 83 -10.71 9.95 13.01
C THR A 83 -9.79 9.86 11.80
N VAL A 84 -8.93 8.85 11.77
CA VAL A 84 -7.94 8.65 10.71
C VAL A 84 -8.56 7.95 9.51
N SER A 85 -9.41 6.94 9.71
CA SER A 85 -10.08 6.23 8.62
C SER A 85 -11.04 7.12 7.82
N SER A 86 -11.53 8.20 8.44
CA SER A 86 -12.42 9.17 7.81
C SER A 86 -11.70 10.38 7.19
N CYS A 87 -10.37 10.46 7.29
CA CYS A 87 -9.62 11.61 6.76
C CYS A 87 -9.42 11.55 5.23
N ILE A 88 -9.16 12.71 4.63
CA ILE A 88 -9.02 12.84 3.18
C ILE A 88 -7.78 12.09 2.66
N GLU A 89 -6.73 11.97 3.46
CA GLU A 89 -5.50 11.28 3.11
C GLU A 89 -5.72 9.78 2.91
N VAL A 90 -6.52 9.15 3.78
CA VAL A 90 -6.88 7.73 3.65
C VAL A 90 -7.83 7.52 2.49
N TRP A 91 -8.84 8.38 2.33
CA TRP A 91 -9.76 8.34 1.20
C TRP A 91 -9.04 8.49 -0.15
N ASP A 92 -8.18 9.49 -0.29
CA ASP A 92 -7.36 9.71 -1.49
C ASP A 92 -6.41 8.53 -1.72
N PHE A 93 -5.79 7.99 -0.66
CA PHE A 93 -4.93 6.82 -0.80
C PHE A 93 -5.67 5.59 -1.32
N LEU A 94 -6.91 5.36 -0.88
CA LEU A 94 -7.72 4.21 -1.27
C LEU A 94 -8.46 4.39 -2.62
N SER A 95 -8.48 5.60 -3.18
CA SER A 95 -9.21 5.91 -4.40
C SER A 95 -8.50 5.45 -5.69
N VAL A 96 -9.28 5.01 -6.68
CA VAL A 96 -8.81 4.76 -8.06
C VAL A 96 -8.38 6.05 -8.76
N ASP A 97 -9.01 7.17 -8.44
CA ASP A 97 -8.81 8.49 -9.08
C ASP A 97 -7.82 9.38 -8.32
N SER A 98 -7.00 8.78 -7.45
CA SER A 98 -6.06 9.54 -6.62
C SER A 98 -5.13 10.40 -7.46
N GLN A 99 -5.15 11.71 -7.18
CA GLN A 99 -4.24 12.67 -7.81
C GLN A 99 -2.87 12.67 -7.12
N THR A 100 -2.80 12.29 -5.85
CA THR A 100 -1.54 12.19 -5.09
C THR A 100 -0.73 10.95 -5.49
N TYR A 101 -1.41 9.82 -5.68
CA TYR A 101 -0.76 8.50 -5.81
C TYR A 101 -0.86 7.93 -7.22
N ILE A 102 -0.76 8.80 -8.23
CA ILE A 102 -0.81 8.42 -9.65
C ILE A 102 0.29 7.39 -9.95
N PHE A 103 -0.14 6.25 -10.49
CA PHE A 103 0.73 5.24 -11.05
C PHE A 103 0.54 5.24 -12.56
N THR A 104 1.45 5.89 -13.29
CA THR A 104 1.49 5.78 -14.75
C THR A 104 2.04 4.41 -15.12
N ASP A 105 1.29 3.62 -15.90
CA ASP A 105 1.66 2.28 -16.38
C ASP A 105 2.78 2.34 -17.45
N SER A 106 3.83 3.12 -17.20
CA SER A 106 5.01 3.16 -18.05
C SER A 106 5.82 1.87 -17.84
N LEU A 107 5.43 0.82 -18.58
CA LEU A 107 6.20 -0.38 -18.95
C LEU A 107 7.21 -0.84 -17.89
N SER A 108 6.74 -1.19 -16.71
CA SER A 108 7.54 -1.87 -15.69
C SER A 108 6.87 -3.21 -15.42
N VAL A 109 7.53 -4.30 -15.84
CA VAL A 109 7.05 -5.68 -15.75
C VAL A 109 6.46 -5.96 -14.36
N ILE A 110 5.15 -6.17 -14.30
CA ILE A 110 4.43 -6.50 -13.06
C ILE A 110 4.57 -8.01 -12.86
N GLN A 111 5.34 -8.44 -11.87
CA GLN A 111 5.28 -9.84 -11.41
C GLN A 111 4.21 -9.93 -10.33
N ALA A 112 3.02 -10.40 -10.73
CA ALA A 112 1.91 -10.64 -9.81
C ALA A 112 2.21 -11.89 -8.97
N LEU A 113 2.35 -11.74 -7.67
CA LEU A 113 2.35 -12.85 -6.72
C LEU A 113 0.90 -13.08 -6.28
N SER A 114 0.19 -13.97 -6.94
CA SER A 114 -1.13 -14.43 -6.47
C SER A 114 -0.93 -15.17 -5.15
N GLY A 115 -1.51 -14.64 -4.07
CA GLY A 115 -1.56 -15.33 -2.78
C GLY A 115 -2.41 -16.57 -2.90
N GLU A 116 -1.88 -17.73 -2.51
CA GLU A 116 -2.69 -18.93 -2.38
C GLU A 116 -3.70 -18.75 -1.26
N GLN A 117 -4.95 -19.02 -1.61
CA GLN A 117 -6.10 -18.97 -0.73
C GLN A 117 -6.02 -20.19 0.21
N PHE A 118 -5.68 -19.97 1.48
CA PHE A 118 -5.82 -21.04 2.47
C PHE A 118 -7.31 -21.29 2.73
N PRO A 119 -7.81 -22.53 2.55
CA PRO A 119 -9.13 -22.88 3.01
C PRO A 119 -9.13 -22.87 4.54
N PHE A 120 -10.04 -22.13 5.15
CA PHE A 120 -10.39 -22.36 6.54
C PHE A 120 -11.03 -23.76 6.65
N SER A 121 -10.50 -24.58 7.54
CA SER A 121 -11.14 -25.76 8.11
C SER A 121 -10.90 -25.74 9.61
#